data_AF-A0A8X8BM95-F1
#
_entry.id   AF-A0A8X8BM95-F1
#
_cell.length_a   1.000
_cell.length_b   1.000
_cell.length_c   1.000
_cell.angle_alpha   90.00
_cell.angle_beta   90.00
_cell.angle_gamma   90.00
#
_symmetry.space_group_name_H-M   'P 1'
#
loop_
_entity.id
_entity.type
_entity.pdbx_description
1 polymer ?
#
loop_
_entity_poly.entity_id
_entity_poly.type
_entity_poly.pdbx_seq_one_letter_code
_entity_poly.pdbx_strand_id
1 'polypeptide(L)' 'MADGVENMENILKIGYLNDKVDKLRGQYLEGYDIVLEKDETLNVVNAILQYISAQN' A
#
# COMPACT_ATOMS: atom_id res chain seq x y z
N MET A 1 -7.29 -26.57 -4.63
CA MET A 1 -6.63 -26.51 -3.31
C MET A 1 -5.93 -25.16 -3.27
N ALA A 2 -6.49 -24.21 -2.54
CA ALA A 2 -5.86 -22.94 -2.22
C ALA A 2 -5.78 -22.89 -0.70
N ASP A 3 -4.93 -23.75 -0.18
CA ASP A 3 -4.58 -23.81 1.23
C ASP A 3 -3.25 -23.06 1.34
N GLY A 4 -3.18 -22.07 2.23
CA GLY A 4 -1.92 -21.39 2.54
C GLY A 4 -1.81 -19.96 2.00
N VAL A 5 -2.47 -19.02 2.66
CA VAL A 5 -1.74 -17.91 3.31
C VAL A 5 -2.47 -17.60 4.63
N GLU A 6 -2.40 -18.52 5.59
CA GLU A 6 -3.07 -18.35 6.89
C GLU A 6 -2.24 -17.59 7.93
N ASN A 7 -1.10 -16.99 7.55
CA ASN A 7 -0.28 -16.15 8.44
C ASN A 7 0.36 -14.99 7.67
N MET A 8 -0.43 -14.00 7.25
CA MET A 8 0.14 -12.66 7.00
C MET A 8 0.24 -11.94 8.34
N GLU A 9 1.32 -12.17 9.09
CA GLU A 9 1.57 -11.43 10.34
C GLU A 9 1.79 -9.94 10.06
N ASN A 10 2.36 -9.60 8.90
CA ASN A 10 2.69 -8.23 8.52
C ASN A 10 1.97 -7.85 7.23
N ILE A 11 0.85 -7.13 7.34
CA ILE A 11 0.10 -6.57 6.21
C ILE A 11 0.38 -5.07 6.15
N LEU A 12 0.80 -4.57 4.99
CA LEU A 12 0.96 -3.14 4.72
C LEU A 12 -0.09 -2.71 3.68
N LYS A 13 -1.03 -1.85 4.07
CA LYS A 13 -2.08 -1.34 3.18
C LYS A 13 -1.66 -0.01 2.57
N ILE A 14 -1.55 0.04 1.24
CA ILE A 14 -1.17 1.25 0.48
C ILE A 14 -2.38 1.71 -0.35
N GLY A 15 -2.87 2.92 -0.08
CA GLY A 15 -4.00 3.53 -0.75
C GLY A 15 -3.57 4.58 -1.76
N TYR A 16 -3.92 4.39 -3.03
CA TYR A 16 -3.71 5.38 -4.08
C TYR A 16 -4.91 6.34 -4.14
N LEU A 17 -4.67 7.59 -3.77
CA LEU A 17 -5.68 8.64 -3.72
C LEU A 17 -5.46 9.64 -4.86
N ASN A 18 -6.02 9.31 -6.03
CA ASN A 18 -5.84 10.10 -7.26
C ASN A 18 -7.01 11.06 -7.55
N ASP A 19 -8.21 10.79 -7.01
CA ASP A 19 -9.40 11.63 -7.19
C ASP A 19 -9.94 12.12 -5.84
N LYS A 20 -10.57 13.31 -5.83
CA LYS A 20 -11.26 13.89 -4.66
C LYS A 20 -10.45 13.84 -3.37
N VAL A 21 -9.16 14.17 -3.47
CA VAL A 21 -8.18 14.13 -2.36
C VAL A 21 -8.73 14.80 -1.11
N ASP A 22 -9.23 16.04 -1.21
CA ASP A 22 -9.75 16.80 -0.06
C ASP A 22 -10.92 16.12 0.68
N LYS A 23 -11.72 15.30 -0.01
CA LYS A 23 -12.88 14.61 0.59
C LYS A 23 -12.52 13.24 1.13
N LEU A 24 -11.63 12.53 0.45
CA LEU A 24 -11.32 11.12 0.74
C LEU A 24 -10.06 10.96 1.60
N ARG A 25 -9.24 11.99 1.74
CA ARG A 25 -8.00 11.95 2.54
C ARG A 25 -8.22 11.46 3.96
N GLY A 26 -9.27 11.93 4.65
CA GLY A 26 -9.59 11.48 6.01
C GLY A 26 -9.83 9.97 6.07
N GLN A 27 -10.74 9.47 5.23
CA GLN A 27 -11.07 8.04 5.15
C GLN A 27 -9.85 7.18 4.77
N TYR A 28 -9.01 7.68 3.88
CA TYR A 28 -7.80 6.95 3.45
C TYR A 28 -6.75 6.88 4.57
N LEU A 29 -6.56 7.96 5.32
CA LEU A 29 -5.62 7.97 6.46
C LEU A 29 -6.08 7.09 7.61
N GLU A 30 -7.39 6.85 7.76
CA GLU A 30 -7.92 5.93 8.79
C GLU A 30 -7.84 4.45 8.38
N GLY A 31 -7.89 4.15 7.07
CA GLY A 31 -7.99 2.77 6.56
C GLY A 31 -6.68 2.18 6.01
N TYR A 32 -5.69 3.02 5.70
CA TYR A 32 -4.44 2.63 5.06
C TYR A 32 -3.23 3.12 5.87
N ASP A 33 -2.17 2.33 5.88
CA ASP A 33 -0.91 2.68 6.53
C ASP A 33 -0.15 3.75 5.73
N ILE A 34 -0.27 3.71 4.40
CA ILE A 34 0.35 4.65 3.48
C ILE A 34 -0.70 5.16 2.49
N VAL A 35 -0.80 6.48 2.32
CA VAL A 35 -1.67 7.11 1.33
C VAL A 35 -0.81 7.88 0.35
N LEU A 36 -0.93 7.54 -0.93
CA LEU A 36 -0.24 8.21 -2.03
C LEU A 36 -1.22 9.15 -2.74
N GLU A 37 -1.02 10.45 -2.56
CA GLU A 37 -1.88 11.48 -3.15
C GLU A 37 -1.37 11.85 -4.55
N LYS A 38 -2.23 11.72 -5.58
CA LYS A 38 -1.92 12.05 -6.97
C LYS A 38 -0.70 11.32 -7.53
N ASP A 39 -0.41 10.12 -7.02
CA ASP A 39 0.64 9.26 -7.55
C ASP A 39 0.01 8.22 -8.49
N GLU A 40 0.34 8.30 -9.77
CA GLU A 40 -0.11 7.36 -10.79
C GLU A 40 0.93 6.27 -11.07
N THR A 41 1.97 6.17 -10.24
CA THR A 41 3.12 5.29 -10.45
C THR A 41 3.15 4.14 -9.43
N LEU A 42 3.83 3.06 -9.80
CA LEU A 42 4.12 1.96 -8.89
C LEU A 42 5.50 2.12 -8.21
N ASN A 43 6.11 3.31 -8.26
CA ASN A 43 7.47 3.52 -7.78
C ASN A 43 7.63 3.22 -6.29
N VAL A 44 6.66 3.65 -5.47
CA VAL A 44 6.69 3.40 -4.02
C VAL A 44 6.57 1.91 -3.71
N VAL A 45 5.62 1.22 -4.34
CA VAL A 45 5.43 -0.22 -4.17
C VAL A 45 6.68 -0.99 -4.64
N ASN A 46 7.22 -0.64 -5.81
CA ASN A 46 8.44 -1.24 -6.32
C ASN A 46 9.65 -0.97 -5.41
N ALA A 47 9.79 0.23 -4.85
CA ALA A 47 10.87 0.54 -3.91
C ALA A 47 10.77 -0.30 -2.63
N ILE A 48 9.56 -0.52 -2.10
CA ILE A 48 9.32 -1.39 -0.94
C ILE A 48 9.68 -2.83 -1.28
N LEU A 49 9.20 -3.35 -2.42
CA LEU A 49 9.50 -4.70 -2.88
C LEU A 49 11.01 -4.90 -3.11
N GLN A 50 11.69 -3.92 -3.70
CA GLN A 50 13.14 -3.94 -3.89
C GLN A 50 13.87 -3.92 -2.56
N TYR A 51 13.45 -3.09 -1.59
CA TYR A 51 14.07 -3.04 -0.28
C TYR A 51 13.98 -4.38 0.45
N ILE A 52 12.80 -5.02 0.41
CA ILE A 52 12.57 -6.33 1.03
C ILE A 52 13.34 -7.44 0.27
N SER A 53 13.34 -7.41 -1.06
CA SER A 53 14.00 -8.44 -1.88
C SER A 53 15.53 -8.31 -1.89
N ALA A 54 16.07 -7.09 -1.75
CA ALA A 54 17.50 -6.83 -1.73
C ALA A 54 18.18 -7.19 -0.39
N GLN A 55 17.40 -7.51 0.65
CA GLN A 55 17.92 -8.03 1.92
C GLN A 55 18.02 -9.57 1.97
N ASN A 56 17.75 -10.28 0.88
CA ASN A 56 17.92 -11.73 0.76
C ASN A 56 19.08 -12.11 -0.17
#